data_AF-A0A969MXU2-F1
#
_entry.id   AF-A0A969MXU2-F1
#
_cell.length_a   1.000
_cell.length_b   1.000
_cell.length_c   1.000
_cell.angle_alpha   90.00
_cell.angle_beta   90.00
_cell.angle_gamma   90.00
#
_symmetry.space_group_name_H-M   'P 1'
#
loop_
_entity.id
_entity.type
_entity.pdbx_description
1 polymer ?
#
loop_
_entity_poly.entity_id
_entity_poly.type
_entity_poly.pdbx_seq_one_letter_code
_entity_poly.pdbx_strand_id
1 'polypeptide(L)'
;MISIKGKTYNAATTKQLATELNTIADNIDSLRLSSGRLKQAQAGFAQVFHDLSKVLAEMGQAFEAGEKTQITPEGRTELLKAIDQANQSGQSVTELTQRANQLVDEMAKACPSKLTQD
;
A
#
# COMPACT_ATOMS: atom_id res chain seq x y z
N MET A 1 1.57 17.18 -12.21
CA MET A 1 0.68 17.22 -11.02
C MET A 1 -0.76 17.33 -11.49
N ILE A 2 -1.58 16.29 -11.28
CA ILE A 2 -3.03 16.37 -11.54
C ILE A 2 -3.74 16.89 -10.29
N SER A 3 -4.64 17.85 -10.47
CA SER A 3 -5.52 18.34 -9.42
C SER A 3 -6.95 17.86 -9.69
N ILE A 4 -7.45 16.92 -8.89
CA ILE A 4 -8.84 16.44 -8.96
C ILE A 4 -9.54 16.92 -7.70
N LYS A 5 -10.54 17.81 -7.83
CA LYS A 5 -11.30 18.38 -6.70
C LYS A 5 -10.42 18.94 -5.56
N GLY A 6 -9.32 19.61 -5.91
CA GLY A 6 -8.42 20.23 -4.93
C GLY A 6 -7.43 19.29 -4.23
N LYS A 7 -7.42 17.99 -4.59
CA LYS A 7 -6.38 17.06 -4.18
C LYS A 7 -5.31 16.98 -5.25
N THR A 8 -4.07 17.25 -4.86
CA THR A 8 -2.90 17.16 -5.72
C THR A 8 -2.29 15.77 -5.62
N TYR A 9 -2.21 15.09 -6.76
CA TYR A 9 -1.61 13.76 -6.84
C TYR A 9 -0.26 13.87 -7.55
N ASN A 10 0.78 13.27 -6.94
CA ASN A 10 2.13 13.27 -7.47
C ASN A 10 2.57 11.83 -7.77
N ALA A 11 2.56 11.49 -9.06
CA ALA A 11 2.95 10.16 -9.55
C ALA A 11 4.33 9.73 -9.05
N ALA A 12 5.31 10.65 -9.02
CA ALA A 12 6.67 10.33 -8.60
C ALA A 12 6.71 9.97 -7.10
N THR A 13 6.08 10.77 -6.25
CA THR A 13 6.02 10.50 -4.80
C THR A 13 5.26 9.20 -4.51
N THR A 14 4.15 8.93 -5.19
CA THR A 14 3.39 7.68 -5.00
C THR A 14 4.21 6.44 -5.38
N LYS A 15 4.97 6.49 -6.48
CA LYS A 15 5.87 5.40 -6.89
C LYS A 15 7.06 5.23 -5.96
N GLN A 16 7.61 6.32 -5.43
CA GLN A 16 8.67 6.26 -4.43
C GLN A 16 8.18 5.56 -3.16
N LEU A 17 7.01 5.94 -2.65
CA LEU A 17 6.40 5.29 -1.50
C LEU A 17 6.17 3.79 -1.76
N ALA A 18 5.72 3.41 -2.96
CA ALA A 18 5.60 2.00 -3.34
C ALA A 18 6.94 1.25 -3.19
N THR A 19 8.04 1.85 -3.66
CA THR A 19 9.38 1.25 -3.58
C THR A 19 9.85 1.09 -2.12
N GLU A 20 9.62 2.11 -1.31
CA GLU A 20 9.96 2.10 0.11
C GLU A 20 9.16 1.03 0.88
N LEU A 21 7.86 0.89 0.60
CA LEU A 21 7.04 -0.17 1.20
C LEU A 21 7.46 -1.57 0.79
N ASN A 22 7.89 -1.77 -0.46
CA ASN A 22 8.43 -3.08 -0.87
C ASN A 22 9.71 -3.42 -0.10
N THR A 23 10.58 -2.43 0.07
CA THR A 23 11.82 -2.59 0.85
C THR A 23 11.50 -2.94 2.31
N ILE A 24 10.48 -2.31 2.90
CA ILE A 24 10.02 -2.65 4.26
C ILE A 24 9.46 -4.08 4.28
N ALA A 25 8.69 -4.50 3.28
CA ALA A 25 8.18 -5.86 3.18
C ALA A 25 9.31 -6.89 3.17
N ASP A 26 10.32 -6.68 2.33
CA ASP A 26 11.52 -7.53 2.23
C ASP A 26 12.26 -7.59 3.59
N ASN A 27 12.38 -6.45 4.28
CA ASN A 27 12.99 -6.38 5.60
C ASN A 27 12.20 -7.18 6.63
N ILE A 28 10.86 -7.09 6.64
CA ILE A 28 9.99 -7.87 7.52
C ILE A 28 10.14 -9.36 7.23
N ASP A 29 10.14 -9.76 5.96
CA ASP A 29 10.28 -11.17 5.57
C ASP A 29 11.64 -11.76 5.97
N SER A 30 12.68 -10.92 6.00
CA SER A 30 14.02 -11.32 6.42
C SER A 30 14.17 -11.55 7.94
N LEU A 31 13.20 -11.13 8.76
CA LEU A 31 13.25 -11.30 10.21
C LEU A 31 13.28 -12.79 10.58
N ARG A 32 14.14 -13.15 11.52
CA ARG A 32 14.25 -14.54 12.01
C ARG A 32 13.47 -14.70 13.30
N LEU A 33 12.14 -14.79 13.19
CA LEU A 33 11.27 -15.04 14.34
C LEU A 33 11.12 -16.55 14.61
N SER A 34 11.23 -16.92 15.88
CA SER A 34 11.31 -18.31 16.33
C SER A 34 9.97 -18.91 16.79
N SER A 35 8.97 -18.08 17.13
CA SER A 35 7.65 -18.57 17.56
C SER A 35 6.66 -18.63 16.39
N GLY A 36 5.84 -19.69 16.32
CA GLY A 36 4.92 -19.92 15.19
C GLY A 36 3.93 -18.79 14.95
N ARG A 37 3.38 -18.19 16.02
CA ARG A 37 2.44 -17.06 15.92
C ARG A 37 3.12 -15.76 15.48
N LEU A 38 4.33 -15.48 15.96
CA LEU A 38 5.09 -14.31 15.51
C LEU A 38 5.54 -14.46 14.05
N LYS A 39 5.93 -15.67 13.63
CA LYS A 39 6.27 -15.98 12.23
C LYS A 39 5.06 -15.82 11.30
N GLN A 40 3.86 -16.18 11.75
CA GLN A 40 2.62 -15.94 11.00
C GLN A 40 2.32 -14.44 10.87
N ALA A 41 2.43 -13.69 11.97
CA ALA A 41 2.25 -12.23 11.94
C ALA A 41 3.27 -11.56 11.01
N GLN A 42 4.54 -11.97 11.07
CA GLN A 42 5.59 -11.51 10.16
C GLN A 42 5.23 -11.75 8.69
N ALA A 43 4.87 -12.97 8.31
CA ALA A 43 4.48 -13.29 6.94
C ALA A 43 3.25 -12.47 6.50
N GLY A 44 2.27 -12.29 7.39
CA GLY A 44 1.11 -11.45 7.15
C GLY A 44 1.47 -9.99 6.88
N PHE A 45 2.35 -9.41 7.72
CA PHE A 45 2.80 -8.03 7.52
C PHE A 45 3.63 -7.87 6.25
N ALA A 46 4.58 -8.78 5.98
CA ALA A 46 5.35 -8.76 4.74
C ALA A 46 4.42 -8.76 3.52
N GLN A 47 3.41 -9.64 3.51
CA GLN A 47 2.42 -9.70 2.43
C GLN A 47 1.63 -8.39 2.29
N VAL A 48 1.14 -7.81 3.39
CA VAL A 48 0.39 -6.56 3.36
C VAL A 48 1.23 -5.41 2.78
N PHE A 49 2.50 -5.31 3.17
CA PHE A 49 3.38 -4.26 2.67
C PHE A 49 3.76 -4.46 1.18
N HIS A 50 3.94 -5.70 0.71
CA HIS A 50 4.08 -5.99 -0.71
C HIS A 50 2.83 -5.62 -1.52
N ASP A 51 1.64 -5.99 -1.02
CA ASP A 51 0.38 -5.67 -1.69
C ASP A 51 0.13 -4.17 -1.74
N LEU A 52 0.42 -3.45 -0.64
CA LEU A 52 0.34 -1.98 -0.61
C LEU A 52 1.34 -1.35 -1.59
N SER A 53 2.56 -1.86 -1.66
CA SER A 53 3.55 -1.42 -2.65
C SER A 53 3.02 -1.54 -4.07
N LYS A 54 2.52 -2.72 -4.45
CA LYS A 54 1.97 -2.97 -5.78
C LYS A 54 0.82 -2.01 -6.12
N VAL A 55 -0.14 -1.86 -5.20
CA VAL A 55 -1.30 -1.01 -5.40
C VAL A 55 -0.91 0.47 -5.54
N LEU A 56 0.06 0.95 -4.76
CA LEU A 56 0.58 2.31 -4.90
C LEU A 56 1.38 2.50 -6.20
N ALA A 57 2.12 1.49 -6.65
CA ALA A 57 2.83 1.56 -7.94
C ALA A 57 1.83 1.71 -9.10
N GLU A 58 0.75 0.92 -9.10
CA GLU A 58 -0.34 1.01 -10.07
C GLU A 58 -1.04 2.38 -10.02
N MET A 59 -1.32 2.89 -8.82
CA MET A 59 -1.90 4.22 -8.63
C MET A 59 -0.98 5.34 -9.16
N GLY A 60 0.33 5.22 -8.90
CA GLY A 60 1.33 6.15 -9.43
C GLY A 60 1.45 6.09 -10.95
N GLN A 61 1.28 4.92 -11.57
CA GLN A 61 1.19 4.79 -13.03
C GLN A 61 -0.08 5.45 -13.57
N ALA A 62 -1.22 5.29 -12.91
CA ALA A 62 -2.47 5.94 -13.30
C ALA A 62 -2.35 7.47 -13.22
N PHE A 63 -1.71 8.01 -12.16
CA PHE A 63 -1.44 9.45 -12.08
C PHE A 63 -0.51 9.91 -13.20
N GLU A 64 0.55 9.18 -13.51
CA GLU A 64 1.45 9.56 -14.62
C GLU A 64 0.73 9.55 -15.97
N ALA A 65 -0.12 8.54 -16.22
CA ALA A 65 -0.91 8.45 -17.44
C ALA A 65 -1.85 9.65 -17.56
N GLY A 66 -2.56 10.00 -16.48
CA GLY A 66 -3.44 11.16 -16.43
C GLY A 66 -2.71 12.50 -16.67
N GLU A 67 -1.45 12.63 -16.24
CA GLU A 67 -0.64 13.83 -16.47
C GLU A 67 -0.21 13.99 -17.92
N LYS A 68 -0.06 12.88 -18.64
CA LYS A 68 0.41 12.84 -20.03
C LYS A 68 -0.71 12.83 -21.06
N THR A 69 -1.96 12.62 -20.64
CA THR A 69 -3.12 12.57 -21.55
C THR A 69 -3.34 13.88 -22.30
N GLN A 70 -3.59 13.76 -23.59
CA GLN A 70 -3.87 14.90 -24.48
C GLN A 70 -5.33 15.36 -24.34
N ILE A 71 -5.60 16.62 -24.71
CA ILE A 71 -6.97 17.17 -24.75
C ILE A 71 -7.64 16.75 -26.07
N THR A 72 -7.96 15.46 -26.18
CA THR A 72 -8.73 14.85 -27.27
C THR A 72 -9.84 13.97 -26.71
N PRO A 73 -10.85 13.57 -27.50
CA PRO A 73 -11.86 12.60 -27.06
C PRO A 73 -11.24 11.28 -26.56
N GLU A 74 -10.19 10.81 -27.22
CA GLU A 74 -9.41 9.63 -26.84
C GLU A 74 -8.68 9.87 -25.52
N GLY A 75 -8.00 11.00 -25.38
CA GLY A 75 -7.30 11.36 -24.15
C GLY A 75 -8.25 11.56 -22.96
N ARG A 76 -9.50 12.01 -23.20
CA ARG A 76 -10.54 12.05 -22.15
C ARG A 76 -10.93 10.64 -21.69
N THR A 77 -11.01 9.68 -22.61
CA THR A 77 -11.28 8.27 -22.28
C THR A 77 -10.15 7.67 -21.46
N GLU A 78 -8.91 7.92 -21.85
CA GLU A 78 -7.72 7.47 -21.11
C GLU A 78 -7.65 8.09 -19.70
N LEU A 79 -7.97 9.38 -19.57
CA LEU A 79 -8.04 10.05 -18.27
C LEU A 79 -9.10 9.43 -17.35
N LEU A 80 -10.29 9.11 -17.88
CA LEU A 80 -11.34 8.45 -17.09
C LEU A 80 -10.91 7.05 -16.63
N LYS A 81 -10.22 6.29 -17.47
CA LYS A 81 -9.66 4.99 -17.10
C LYS A 81 -8.62 5.12 -15.99
N ALA A 82 -7.73 6.11 -16.08
CA ALA A 82 -6.74 6.39 -15.03
C ALA A 82 -7.41 6.77 -13.70
N ILE A 83 -8.49 7.55 -13.73
CA ILE A 83 -9.26 7.90 -12.53
C ILE A 83 -9.90 6.65 -11.90
N ASP A 84 -10.50 5.77 -12.72
CA ASP A 84 -11.12 4.55 -12.24
C ASP A 84 -10.09 3.60 -11.60
N GLN A 85 -8.93 3.42 -12.25
CA GLN A 85 -7.82 2.65 -11.70
C GLN A 85 -7.33 3.22 -10.36
N ALA A 86 -7.15 4.54 -10.24
CA ALA A 86 -6.76 5.16 -8.98
C ALA A 86 -7.80 4.95 -7.86
N ASN A 87 -9.09 4.96 -8.19
CA ASN A 87 -10.16 4.69 -7.23
C ASN A 87 -10.15 3.23 -6.76
N GLN A 88 -9.97 2.27 -7.69
CA GLN A 88 -9.86 0.85 -7.37
C GLN A 88 -8.66 0.60 -6.45
N SER A 89 -7.50 1.17 -6.79
CA SER A 89 -6.31 1.12 -5.93
C SER A 89 -6.60 1.69 -4.53
N GLY A 90 -7.33 2.81 -4.43
CA GLY A 90 -7.74 3.39 -3.15
C GLY A 90 -8.63 2.48 -2.29
N GLN A 91 -9.53 1.71 -2.91
CA GLN A 91 -10.35 0.70 -2.21
C GLN A 91 -9.47 -0.44 -1.68
N SER A 92 -8.56 -0.95 -2.51
CA SER A 92 -7.61 -2.00 -2.10
C SER A 92 -6.71 -1.56 -0.94
N VAL A 93 -6.24 -0.31 -0.92
CA VAL A 93 -5.50 0.24 0.23
C VAL A 93 -6.32 0.19 1.52
N THR A 94 -7.61 0.48 1.44
CA THR A 94 -8.51 0.45 2.60
C THR A 94 -8.63 -0.96 3.18
N GLU A 95 -8.84 -1.96 2.32
CA GLU A 95 -8.89 -3.37 2.74
C GLU A 95 -7.56 -3.87 3.32
N LEU A 96 -6.44 -3.48 2.71
CA LEU A 96 -5.10 -3.83 3.19
C LEU A 96 -4.81 -3.21 4.56
N THR A 97 -5.29 -1.99 4.80
CA THR A 97 -5.18 -1.34 6.11
C THR A 97 -5.99 -2.08 7.17
N GLN A 98 -7.18 -2.59 6.83
CA GLN A 98 -7.96 -3.43 7.75
C GLN A 98 -7.22 -4.73 8.09
N ARG A 99 -6.62 -5.39 7.08
CA ARG A 99 -5.78 -6.58 7.31
C ARG A 99 -4.57 -6.27 8.19
N ALA A 100 -3.91 -5.13 7.98
CA ALA A 100 -2.81 -4.68 8.83
C ALA A 100 -3.24 -4.53 10.30
N ASN A 101 -4.39 -3.90 10.54
CA ASN A 101 -4.93 -3.72 11.90
C ASN A 101 -5.23 -5.06 12.57
N GLN A 102 -5.81 -6.01 11.84
CA GLN A 102 -6.06 -7.36 12.36
C GLN A 102 -4.76 -8.08 12.74
N LEU A 103 -3.72 -7.96 11.92
CA LEU A 103 -2.40 -8.53 12.22
C LEU A 103 -1.75 -7.88 13.45
N VAL A 104 -1.95 -6.57 13.66
CA VAL A 104 -1.52 -5.89 14.90
C VAL A 104 -2.20 -6.50 16.11
N ASP A 105 -3.51 -6.73 16.06
CA ASP A 105 -4.26 -7.34 17.15
C ASP A 105 -3.82 -8.79 17.44
N GLU A 106 -3.53 -9.56 16.40
CA GLU A 106 -3.01 -10.92 16.52
C GLU A 106 -1.60 -10.95 17.13
N MET A 107 -0.73 -10.04 16.69
CA MET A 107 0.60 -9.89 17.24
C MET A 107 0.55 -9.48 18.71
N ALA A 108 -0.32 -8.54 19.08
CA ALA A 108 -0.52 -8.12 20.47
C ALA A 108 -0.94 -9.28 21.38
N LYS A 109 -1.76 -10.21 20.88
CA LYS A 109 -2.14 -11.45 21.60
C LYS A 109 -1.00 -12.47 21.68
N ALA A 110 -0.09 -12.47 20.69
CA ALA A 110 1.04 -13.38 20.62
C ALA A 110 2.23 -12.94 21.48
N CYS A 111 2.35 -11.63 21.74
CA CYS A 111 3.30 -11.07 22.69
C CYS A 111 2.70 -11.16 24.12
N PRO A 112 3.20 -12.03 25.01
CA PRO A 112 2.78 -11.97 26.41
C PRO A 112 3.15 -10.60 26.95
N SER A 113 2.21 -9.94 27.64
CA SER A 113 2.42 -8.68 28.33
C SER A 113 3.48 -8.84 29.42
N LYS A 114 4.76 -8.78 29.06
CA LYS A 114 5.83 -8.50 30.01
C LYS A 114 5.91 -7.00 30.24
N LEU A 115 4.93 -6.47 30.97
CA LEU A 115 5.02 -5.21 31.71
C LEU A 115 4.47 -5.34 33.14
N THR A 116 4.40 -6.56 33.65
CA THR A 116 4.30 -6.80 35.10
C THR A 116 5.35 -7.83 35.45
N GLN A 117 6.46 -7.38 36.03
CA GLN A 117 7.18 -8.08 37.11
C GLN A 117 8.35 -7.22 37.59
N ASP A 118 8.18 -6.77 38.85
CA ASP A 118 9.14 -6.37 39.89
C ASP A 118 10.14 -5.21 39.66
#